data_AF-A0A0P9E8S9-F1
#
_entry.id   AF-A0A0P9E8S9-F1
#
_cell.length_a   1.000
_cell.length_b   1.000
_cell.length_c   1.000
_cell.angle_alpha   90.00
_cell.angle_beta   90.00
_cell.angle_gamma   90.00
#
_symmetry.space_group_name_H-M   'P 1'
#
loop_
_entity.id
_entity.type
_entity.pdbx_description
1 polymer ?
#
loop_
_entity_poly.entity_id
_entity_poly.type
_entity_poly.pdbx_seq_one_letter_code
_entity_poly.pdbx_strand_id
1 'polypeptide(L)'
;MEVVVSLSLLEEAHKALEEAEREFQRHIETKERVLFRDACEKAWLATVLATDHLLMSYGFERPKSGDGRRKGLVELEKRCQKPNNLV
;
A
#
# COMPACT_ATOMS: atom_id res chain seq x y z
N MET A 1 -20.10 0.27 -6.16
CA MET A 1 -18.96 0.86 -6.90
C MET A 1 -17.68 0.88 -6.06
N GLU A 2 -17.76 1.10 -4.73
CA GLU A 2 -16.59 1.06 -3.82
C GLU A 2 -15.81 -0.26 -3.78
N VAL A 3 -16.50 -1.41 -3.80
CA VAL A 3 -15.85 -2.74 -3.75
C VAL A 3 -14.94 -2.98 -4.96
N VAL A 4 -15.37 -2.57 -6.16
CA VAL A 4 -14.59 -2.72 -7.40
C VAL A 4 -13.34 -1.84 -7.38
N VAL A 5 -13.46 -0.61 -6.86
CA VAL A 5 -12.31 0.31 -6.69
C VAL A 5 -11.33 -0.23 -5.65
N SER A 6 -11.79 -0.92 -4.61
CA SER A 6 -10.88 -1.51 -3.62
C SER A 6 -10.04 -2.64 -4.24
N LEU A 7 -10.63 -3.57 -5.00
CA LEU A 7 -9.90 -4.66 -5.63
C LEU A 7 -8.87 -4.15 -6.63
N SER A 8 -9.19 -3.09 -7.37
CA SER A 8 -8.23 -2.48 -8.30
C SER A 8 -6.99 -1.92 -7.60
N LEU A 9 -7.14 -1.34 -6.40
CA LEU A 9 -5.99 -0.83 -5.64
C LEU A 9 -5.01 -1.94 -5.20
N LEU A 10 -5.53 -3.11 -4.82
CA LEU A 10 -4.67 -4.22 -4.42
C LEU A 10 -3.92 -4.81 -5.61
N GLU A 11 -4.59 -4.94 -6.76
CA GLU A 11 -3.96 -5.37 -8.01
C GLU A 11 -2.90 -4.37 -8.49
N GLU A 12 -3.20 -3.07 -8.44
CA GLU A 12 -2.24 -2.01 -8.78
C GLU A 12 -1.05 -2.00 -7.82
N ALA A 13 -1.28 -2.21 -6.52
CA ALA A 13 -0.21 -2.34 -5.52
C ALA A 13 0.71 -3.51 -5.86
N HIS A 14 0.15 -4.66 -6.22
CA HIS A 14 0.93 -5.85 -6.58
C HIS A 14 1.76 -5.61 -7.83
N LYS A 15 1.17 -5.04 -8.89
CA LYS A 15 1.91 -4.67 -10.11
C LYS A 15 3.06 -3.72 -9.80
N ALA A 16 2.82 -2.66 -9.02
CA ALA A 16 3.85 -1.71 -8.65
C ALA A 16 5.01 -2.38 -7.88
N LEU A 17 4.72 -3.36 -7.02
CA LEU A 17 5.75 -4.13 -6.31
C LEU A 17 6.58 -4.99 -7.28
N GLU A 18 5.94 -5.75 -8.18
CA GLU A 18 6.63 -6.58 -9.18
C GLU A 18 7.57 -5.73 -10.07
N GLU A 19 7.11 -4.55 -10.48
CA GLU A 19 7.93 -3.63 -11.25
C GLU A 19 9.10 -3.05 -10.46
N ALA A 20 8.88 -2.72 -9.18
CA ALA A 20 9.93 -2.24 -8.29
C ALA A 20 11.04 -3.28 -8.11
N GLU A 21 10.66 -4.54 -7.88
CA GLU A 21 11.61 -5.65 -7.74
C GLU A 21 12.41 -5.87 -9.03
N ARG A 22 11.74 -5.86 -10.19
CA ARG A 22 12.39 -5.99 -11.50
C ARG A 22 13.43 -4.90 -11.74
N GLU A 23 13.07 -3.64 -11.47
CA GLU A 23 13.97 -2.50 -11.66
C GLU A 23 15.13 -2.50 -10.66
N PHE A 24 14.87 -2.88 -9.41
CA PHE A 24 15.92 -3.02 -8.41
C PHE A 24 16.92 -4.12 -8.78
N GLN A 25 16.42 -5.27 -9.24
CA GLN A 25 17.27 -6.36 -9.69
C GLN A 25 18.14 -5.94 -10.89
N ARG A 26 17.54 -5.26 -11.88
CA ARG A 26 18.31 -4.72 -13.01
C ARG A 26 19.32 -3.66 -12.56
N HIS A 27 19.00 -2.82 -11.58
CA HIS A 27 19.97 -1.89 -10.99
C HIS A 27 21.16 -2.63 -10.35
N ILE A 28 20.92 -3.74 -9.63
CA ILE A 28 22.00 -4.54 -9.04
C ILE A 28 22.99 -5.01 -10.13
N GLU A 29 22.47 -5.39 -11.29
CA GLU A 29 23.24 -5.89 -12.43
C GLU A 29 23.94 -4.77 -13.21
N THR A 30 23.26 -3.67 -13.52
CA THR A 30 23.76 -2.63 -14.44
C THR A 30 24.35 -1.40 -13.74
N LYS A 31 24.10 -1.25 -12.44
CA LYS A 31 24.45 -0.07 -11.62
C LYS A 31 23.81 1.25 -12.10
N GLU A 32 22.78 1.18 -12.93
CA GLU A 32 22.05 2.35 -13.41
C GLU A 32 21.26 3.02 -12.28
N ARG A 33 21.63 4.24 -11.87
CA ARG A 33 20.99 4.95 -10.74
C ARG A 33 19.52 5.31 -10.97
N VAL A 34 19.11 5.48 -12.21
CA VAL A 34 17.71 5.78 -12.57
C VAL A 34 16.81 4.61 -12.19
N LEU A 35 17.21 3.37 -12.48
CA LEU A 35 16.48 2.17 -12.09
C LEU A 35 16.33 2.04 -10.57
N PHE A 36 17.34 2.41 -9.80
CA PHE A 36 17.25 2.41 -8.35
C PHE A 36 16.20 3.41 -7.84
N ARG A 37 16.22 4.63 -8.36
CA ARG A 37 15.22 5.66 -8.03
C ARG A 37 13.81 5.17 -8.38
N ASP A 38 13.63 4.64 -9.59
CA ASP A 38 12.33 4.21 -10.09
C ASP A 38 11.78 3.03 -9.28
N ALA A 39 12.65 2.10 -8.89
CA ALA A 39 12.30 1.02 -7.97
C ALA A 39 11.82 1.56 -6.61
N CYS A 40 12.52 2.54 -6.03
CA CYS A 40 12.09 3.17 -4.78
C CYS A 40 10.71 3.84 -4.90
N GLU A 41 10.45 4.55 -5.99
CA GLU A 41 9.16 5.22 -6.22
C GLU A 41 8.02 4.22 -6.36
N LYS A 42 8.23 3.13 -7.12
CA LYS A 42 7.22 2.08 -7.30
C LYS A 42 6.97 1.27 -6.03
N ALA A 43 8.00 0.97 -5.25
CA ALA A 43 7.85 0.31 -3.94
C ALA A 43 7.06 1.20 -2.96
N TRP A 44 7.31 2.51 -2.98
CA TRP A 44 6.53 3.47 -2.20
C TRP A 44 5.06 3.51 -2.65
N LEU A 45 4.81 3.55 -3.96
CA LEU A 45 3.47 3.50 -4.53
C LEU A 45 2.71 2.22 -4.13
N ALA A 46 3.36 1.05 -4.22
CA ALA A 46 2.80 -0.23 -3.80
C ALA A 46 2.36 -0.18 -2.33
N THR A 47 3.21 0.36 -1.45
CA THR A 47 2.92 0.52 -0.02
C THR A 47 1.71 1.43 0.21
N VAL A 48 1.63 2.55 -0.51
CA VAL A 48 0.52 3.51 -0.44
C VAL A 48 -0.81 2.87 -0.87
N LEU A 49 -0.82 2.19 -2.02
CA LEU A 49 -2.03 1.56 -2.57
C LEU A 49 -2.53 0.41 -1.71
N ALA A 50 -1.62 -0.44 -1.22
CA ALA A 50 -1.97 -1.53 -0.30
C ALA A 50 -2.53 -1.00 1.03
N THR A 51 -1.95 0.09 1.55
CA THR A 51 -2.45 0.74 2.77
C THR A 51 -3.84 1.35 2.57
N ASP A 52 -4.07 2.02 1.43
CA ASP A 52 -5.40 2.56 1.09
C ASP A 52 -6.43 1.43 1.00
N HIS A 53 -6.10 0.34 0.31
CA HIS A 53 -6.96 -0.84 0.21
C HIS A 53 -7.30 -1.42 1.59
N LEU A 54 -6.29 -1.62 2.45
CA LEU A 54 -6.47 -2.15 3.80
C LEU A 54 -7.41 -1.26 4.62
N LEU A 55 -7.21 0.06 4.60
CA LEU A 55 -8.06 0.95 5.38
C LEU A 55 -9.49 0.97 4.82
N MET A 56 -9.65 1.01 3.50
CA MET A 56 -10.97 0.97 2.87
C MET A 56 -11.72 -0.33 3.15
N SER A 57 -11.05 -1.48 3.19
CA SER A 57 -11.69 -2.77 3.48
C SER A 57 -12.21 -2.88 4.92
N TYR A 58 -11.68 -2.05 5.84
CA TYR A 58 -12.18 -1.89 7.21
C TYR A 58 -13.11 -0.68 7.39
N GLY A 59 -13.63 -0.12 6.29
CA GLY A 59 -14.65 0.93 6.30
C GLY A 59 -14.13 2.33 6.60
N PHE A 60 -12.82 2.58 6.45
CA PHE A 60 -12.28 3.93 6.49
C PHE A 60 -12.42 4.61 5.12
N GLU A 61 -12.58 5.93 5.10
CA GLU A 61 -12.44 6.70 3.86
C GLU A 61 -11.01 6.61 3.31
N ARG A 62 -10.86 6.72 1.98
CA ARG A 62 -9.55 6.69 1.33
C ARG A 62 -8.66 7.83 1.84
N PRO A 63 -7.47 7.54 2.42
CA PRO A 63 -6.57 8.57 2.91
C PRO A 63 -6.00 9.45 1.78
N LYS A 64 -5.90 10.76 2.05
CA LYS A 64 -5.35 11.74 1.10
C LYS A 64 -3.90 12.16 1.40
N SER A 65 -3.34 11.75 2.54
CA SER A 65 -2.00 12.12 2.98
C SER A 65 -1.29 10.98 3.71
N GLY A 66 0.04 11.06 3.82
CA GLY A 66 0.83 10.09 4.60
C GLY A 66 0.43 10.07 6.09
N ASP A 67 0.20 11.24 6.68
CA ASP A 67 -0.30 11.35 8.06
C ASP A 67 -1.69 10.71 8.22
N GLY A 68 -2.58 10.90 7.24
CA GLY A 68 -3.90 10.25 7.22
C GLY A 68 -3.81 8.72 7.22
N ARG A 69 -2.91 8.15 6.40
CA ARG A 69 -2.65 6.70 6.38
C ARG A 69 -2.15 6.21 7.72
N ARG A 70 -1.17 6.91 8.31
CA ARG A 70 -0.59 6.53 9.61
C ARG A 70 -1.64 6.54 10.72
N LYS A 71 -2.45 7.60 10.81
CA LYS A 71 -3.55 7.70 11.77
C LYS A 71 -4.58 6.60 11.56
N GLY A 72 -4.93 6.31 10.31
CA GLY A 72 -5.83 5.21 9.95
C GLY A 72 -5.31 3.85 10.43
N LEU A 73 -4.03 3.56 10.21
CA LEU A 73 -3.41 2.30 10.65
C LEU A 73 -3.40 2.15 12.18
N VAL A 74 -3.10 3.23 12.91
CA VAL A 74 -3.15 3.24 14.39
C VAL A 74 -4.59 2.99 14.90
N GLU A 75 -5.58 3.58 14.25
CA GLU A 75 -6.99 3.34 14.62
C GLU A 75 -7.44 1.93 14.27
N LEU A 76 -7.01 1.40 13.13
CA LEU A 76 -7.25 0.01 12.73
C LEU A 76 -6.66 -0.97 13.77
N GLU A 77 -5.42 -0.75 14.20
CA GLU A 77 -4.77 -1.55 15.24
C GLU A 77 -5.62 -1.59 16.52
N LYS A 78 -6.12 -0.45 16.99
CA LYS A 78 -7.01 -0.37 18.16
C LYS A 78 -8.31 -1.12 17.97
N ARG A 79 -8.89 -1.12 16.76
CA ARG A 79 -10.11 -1.88 16.44
C ARG A 79 -9.85 -3.39 16.51
N CYS A 80 -8.74 -3.84 15.95
CA CYS A 80 -8.35 -5.26 15.96
C CYS A 80 -7.92 -5.76 17.35
N GLN A 81 -7.40 -4.88 18.22
CA GLN A 81 -7.02 -5.21 19.59
C GLN A 81 -8.18 -5.24 20.60
N LYS A 82 -9.37 -4.71 20.25
CA LYS A 82 -10.54 -4.87 21.11
C LYS A 82 -11.00 -6.33 21.05
N PRO A 83 -11.05 -7.07 22.17
CA PRO A 83 -11.70 -8.38 22.17
C PRO A 83 -13.13 -8.21 21.71
N ASN A 84 -13.56 -9.12 20.83
CA ASN A 84 -14.89 -9.15 20.24
C ASN A 84 -15.90 -9.42 21.37
N ASN A 85 -16.34 -8.39 22.07
CA ASN A 85 -17.45 -8.48 23.03
C ASN A 85 -18.77 -8.52 22.24
N LEU A 86 -18.96 -9.60 21.48
CA LEU A 86 -20.27 -10.04 21.04
C LEU A 86 -20.76 -11.03 22.09
N VAL A 87 -21.44 -10.49 23.11
CA VAL A 87 -22.42 -11.21 23.92
C VAL A 87 -23.78 -10.96 23.29
#